data_AF-A0A2V3HW60-F1
#
_entry.id   AF-A0A2V3HW60-F1
#
_cell.length_a   1.000
_cell.length_b   1.000
_cell.length_c   1.000
_cell.angle_alpha   90.00
_cell.angle_beta   90.00
_cell.angle_gamma   90.00
#
_symmetry.space_group_name_H-M   'P 1'
#
loop_
_entity.id
_entity.type
_entity.pdbx_description
1 polymer ?
#
loop_
_entity_poly.entity_id
_entity_poly.type
_entity_poly.pdbx_seq_one_letter_code
_entity_poly.pdbx_strand_id
1 'polypeptide(L)'
;MAMIDRSILQKTVKSYDNDNISIAALGSHSALDIMDGATSENLNTIVICQKGREVTYKHFHRIINNVITLPKFSDLLNDDVQKSLISNNSIMIPHR
;
A
#
# COMPACT_ATOMS: atom_id res chain seq x y z
N MET A 1 -11.57 2.31 -20.51
CA MET A 1 -10.80 1.63 -19.44
C MET A 1 -9.39 1.43 -19.98
N ALA A 2 -8.37 2.03 -19.36
CA ALA A 2 -7.00 1.81 -19.80
C ALA A 2 -6.59 0.38 -19.41
N MET A 3 -6.19 -0.42 -20.40
CA MET A 3 -5.71 -1.78 -20.16
C MET A 3 -4.24 -1.69 -19.75
N ILE A 4 -3.90 -2.15 -18.55
CA ILE A 4 -2.51 -2.22 -18.10
C ILE A 4 -1.90 -3.49 -18.68
N ASP A 5 -0.86 -3.33 -19.50
CA ASP A 5 -0.16 -4.47 -20.08
C ASP A 5 0.64 -5.22 -19.00
N ARG A 6 0.58 -6.55 -19.03
CA ARG A 6 1.26 -7.41 -18.05
C ARG A 6 2.78 -7.20 -18.05
N SER A 7 3.38 -6.87 -19.19
CA SER A 7 4.81 -6.60 -19.31
C SER A 7 5.25 -5.40 -18.47
N ILE A 8 4.39 -4.39 -18.32
CA ILE A 8 4.65 -3.22 -17.48
C ILE A 8 4.76 -3.67 -16.02
N LEU A 9 3.78 -4.44 -15.53
CA LEU A 9 3.79 -4.95 -14.15
C LEU A 9 5.01 -5.85 -13.88
N GLN A 10 5.34 -6.75 -14.82
CA GLN A 10 6.52 -7.62 -14.69
C GLN A 10 7.82 -6.82 -14.65
N LYS A 11 7.95 -5.75 -15.44
CA LYS A 11 9.13 -4.89 -15.42
C LYS A 11 9.24 -4.16 -14.08
N THR A 12 8.13 -3.65 -13.55
CA THR A 12 8.09 -2.96 -12.26
C THR A 12 8.50 -3.89 -11.13
N VAL A 13 7.87 -5.07 -11.00
CA VAL A 13 8.17 -6.01 -9.91
C VAL A 13 9.60 -6.57 -10.02
N LYS A 14 10.16 -6.72 -11.23
CA LYS A 14 11.58 -7.11 -11.42
C LYS A 14 12.58 -6.08 -10.88
N SER A 15 12.17 -4.81 -10.73
CA SER A 15 13.02 -3.77 -10.14
C SER A 15 12.92 -3.67 -8.62
N TYR A 16 12.03 -4.46 -7.99
CA TYR A 16 11.89 -4.43 -6.54
C TYR A 16 13.05 -5.14 -5.85
N ASP A 17 13.36 -4.64 -4.66
CA ASP A 17 14.21 -5.36 -3.71
C ASP A 17 13.36 -6.41 -2.98
N ASN A 18 13.68 -7.69 -3.21
CA ASN A 18 12.94 -8.83 -2.65
C ASN A 18 13.03 -8.90 -1.12
N ASP A 19 14.07 -8.34 -0.52
CA ASP A 19 14.25 -8.36 0.94
C ASP A 19 13.47 -7.22 1.62
N ASN A 20 12.95 -6.27 0.85
CA ASN A 20 12.28 -5.06 1.35
C ASN A 20 10.90 -4.84 0.70
N ILE A 21 10.16 -5.93 0.49
CA ILE A 21 8.78 -5.85 -0.02
C ILE A 21 7.86 -5.22 1.04
N SER A 22 6.90 -4.41 0.58
CA SER A 22 5.81 -3.92 1.42
C SER A 22 4.43 -4.32 0.89
N ILE A 23 3.50 -4.55 1.80
CA ILE A 23 2.08 -4.76 1.52
C ILE A 23 1.35 -3.44 1.75
N ALA A 24 0.66 -2.96 0.72
CA ALA A 24 -0.12 -1.73 0.76
C ALA A 24 -1.61 -2.01 0.63
N ALA A 25 -2.44 -1.32 1.40
CA ALA A 25 -3.89 -1.38 1.27
C ALA A 25 -4.54 -0.02 1.58
N LEU A 26 -5.77 0.18 1.10
CA LEU A 26 -6.55 1.35 1.48
C LEU A 26 -6.97 1.21 2.95
N GLY A 27 -6.99 2.32 3.69
CA GLY A 27 -7.53 2.37 5.04
C GLY A 27 -9.06 2.23 5.06
N SER A 28 -9.58 1.04 4.74
CA SER A 28 -11.00 0.67 4.82
C SER A 28 -11.20 -0.74 5.43
N HIS A 29 -12.31 -1.41 5.10
CA HIS A 29 -12.95 -2.48 5.86
C HIS A 29 -12.00 -3.54 6.43
N SER A 30 -11.18 -4.17 5.59
CA SER A 30 -10.29 -5.28 5.96
C SER A 30 -8.81 -4.88 6.05
N ALA A 31 -8.50 -3.59 6.13
CA ALA A 31 -7.13 -3.11 6.11
C ALA A 31 -6.32 -3.65 7.30
N LEU A 32 -6.87 -3.64 8.51
CA LEU A 32 -6.17 -4.14 9.70
C LEU A 32 -5.87 -5.63 9.61
N ASP A 33 -6.80 -6.44 9.08
CA ASP A 33 -6.58 -7.88 8.89
C ASP A 33 -5.48 -8.16 7.87
N ILE A 34 -5.46 -7.39 6.77
CA ILE A 34 -4.39 -7.48 5.76
C ILE A 34 -3.03 -7.12 6.39
N MET A 35 -2.98 -6.06 7.20
CA MET A 35 -1.73 -5.62 7.83
C MET A 35 -1.24 -6.59 8.89
N ASP A 36 -2.14 -7.18 9.70
CA ASP A 36 -1.77 -8.20 10.69
C ASP A 36 -1.22 -9.46 10.02
N GLY A 37 -1.86 -9.93 8.94
CA GLY A 37 -1.35 -11.06 8.15
C GLY A 37 -0.02 -10.77 7.44
N ALA A 38 0.16 -9.57 6.89
CA ALA A 38 1.44 -9.18 6.30
C ALA A 38 2.56 -9.11 7.37
N THR A 39 2.23 -8.60 8.56
CA THR A 39 3.16 -8.53 9.68
C THR A 39 3.57 -9.92 10.17
N SER A 40 2.66 -10.90 10.20
CA SER A 40 3.00 -12.28 10.60
C SER A 40 3.99 -12.96 9.64
N GLU A 41 3.99 -12.53 8.37
CA GLU A 41 4.94 -12.97 7.34
C GLU A 41 6.22 -12.10 7.28
N ASN A 42 6.42 -11.20 8.25
CA ASN A 42 7.57 -10.28 8.34
C ASN A 42 7.69 -9.30 7.16
N LEU A 43 6.57 -8.96 6.51
CA LEU A 43 6.55 -7.97 5.44
C LEU A 43 6.32 -6.56 6.00
N ASN A 44 6.87 -5.55 5.32
CA ASN A 44 6.57 -4.16 5.65
C ASN A 44 5.11 -3.82 5.32
N THR A 45 4.48 -2.95 6.08
CA THR A 45 3.05 -2.63 5.94
C THR A 45 2.78 -1.15 5.75
N ILE A 46 1.93 -0.83 4.78
CA ILE A 46 1.55 0.54 4.42
C ILE A 46 0.03 0.64 4.34
N VAL A 47 -0.57 1.54 5.10
CA VAL A 47 -1.98 1.89 4.95
C VAL A 47 -2.12 3.27 4.33
N ILE A 48 -2.90 3.35 3.25
CA ILE A 48 -3.22 4.60 2.55
C ILE A 48 -4.57 5.10 3.03
N CYS A 49 -4.58 6.20 3.78
CA CYS A 49 -5.77 6.79 4.37
C CYS A 49 -6.17 8.07 3.66
N GLN A 50 -7.47 8.34 3.62
CA GLN A 50 -7.96 9.68 3.35
C GLN A 50 -7.84 10.54 4.62
N LYS A 51 -7.48 11.82 4.48
CA LYS A 51 -7.41 12.79 5.57
C LYS A 51 -8.70 12.78 6.40
N GLY A 52 -8.53 12.73 7.72
CA GLY A 52 -9.60 12.58 8.71
C GLY A 52 -9.93 11.12 9.08
N ARG A 53 -9.31 10.13 8.43
CA ARG A 53 -9.54 8.69 8.69
C ARG A 53 -8.28 7.96 9.16
N GLU A 54 -7.15 8.64 9.22
CA GLU A 54 -5.83 8.06 9.53
C GLU A 54 -5.62 7.76 11.01
N VAL A 55 -6.38 8.39 11.91
CA VAL A 55 -6.19 8.27 13.38
C VAL A 55 -6.29 6.82 13.83
N THR A 56 -7.30 6.09 13.34
CA THR A 56 -7.47 4.66 13.65
C THR A 56 -6.20 3.88 13.33
N TYR A 57 -5.65 4.04 12.13
CA TYR A 57 -4.49 3.28 11.66
C TYR A 57 -3.19 3.68 12.35
N LYS A 58 -3.02 4.96 12.71
CA LYS A 58 -1.85 5.42 13.47
C LYS A 58 -1.73 4.78 14.86
N HIS A 59 -2.84 4.31 15.44
CA HIS A 59 -2.80 3.60 16.73
C HIS A 59 -2.29 2.16 16.62
N PHE A 60 -2.29 1.55 15.42
CA PHE A 60 -1.87 0.16 15.21
C PHE A 60 -0.41 0.03 14.77
N HIS A 61 0.50 0.78 15.41
CA HIS A 61 1.93 0.78 15.08
C HIS A 61 2.62 -0.59 15.20
N ARG A 62 2.00 -1.57 15.89
CA ARG A 62 2.49 -2.95 15.96
C ARG A 62 2.43 -3.66 14.61
N ILE A 63 1.42 -3.34 13.80
CA ILE A 63 1.14 -4.03 12.53
C ILE A 63 1.19 -3.10 11.31
N ILE A 64 1.33 -1.79 11.53
CA ILE A 64 1.42 -0.78 10.48
C ILE A 64 2.75 -0.05 10.61
N ASN A 65 3.65 -0.24 9.65
CA ASN A 65 4.93 0.48 9.61
C ASN A 65 4.77 1.92 9.11
N ASN A 66 3.89 2.16 8.13
CA ASN A 66 3.68 3.48 7.55
C ASN A 66 2.19 3.79 7.27
N VAL A 67 1.79 5.04 7.48
CA VAL A 67 0.47 5.56 7.13
C VAL A 67 0.63 6.72 6.15
N ILE A 68 0.27 6.49 4.88
CA ILE A 68 0.22 7.53 3.87
C ILE A 68 -1.15 8.22 3.98
N THR A 69 -1.16 9.55 4.13
CA THR A 69 -2.42 10.32 4.20
C THR A 69 -2.61 11.13 2.93
N LEU A 70 -3.68 10.87 2.20
CA LEU A 70 -4.07 11.57 0.97
C LEU A 70 -5.27 12.50 1.22
N PRO A 71 -5.43 13.62 0.49
CA PRO A 71 -6.62 14.44 0.57
C PRO A 71 -7.90 13.67 0.20
N LYS A 72 -7.85 12.85 -0.86
CA LYS A 72 -8.89 11.93 -1.29
C LYS A 72 -8.32 10.57 -1.69
N PHE A 73 -9.10 9.50 -1.57
CA PHE A 73 -8.68 8.19 -2.09
C PHE A 73 -8.42 8.18 -3.60
N SER A 74 -9.12 9.03 -4.37
CA SER A 74 -8.88 9.19 -5.81
C SER A 74 -7.46 9.63 -6.14
N ASP A 75 -6.80 10.32 -5.22
CA ASP A 75 -5.46 10.86 -5.40
C ASP A 75 -4.40 9.73 -5.40
N LEU A 76 -4.78 8.49 -5.04
CA LEU A 76 -3.97 7.30 -5.24
C LEU A 76 -3.55 7.11 -6.70
N LEU A 77 -4.35 7.60 -7.65
CA LEU A 77 -4.07 7.52 -9.07
C LEU A 77 -3.03 8.56 -9.53
N ASN A 78 -2.63 9.50 -8.69
CA ASN A 78 -1.61 10.48 -9.06
C ASN A 78 -0.24 9.81 -9.25
N ASP A 79 0.50 10.24 -10.27
CA ASP A 79 1.78 9.63 -10.66
C ASP A 79 2.83 9.64 -9.54
N ASP A 80 2.86 10.69 -8.72
CA ASP A 80 3.77 10.83 -7.59
C ASP A 80 3.46 9.79 -6.50
N VAL A 81 2.18 9.58 -6.18
CA VAL A 81 1.76 8.56 -5.21
C VAL A 81 2.08 7.16 -5.73
N GLN A 82 1.79 6.88 -7.00
CA GLN A 82 2.11 5.58 -7.61
C GLN A 82 3.63 5.33 -7.64
N LYS A 83 4.44 6.33 -8.02
CA LYS A 83 5.90 6.25 -7.97
C LYS A 83 6.43 6.00 -6.56
N SER A 84 5.83 6.66 -5.56
CA SER A 84 6.18 6.42 -4.15
C SER A 84 5.90 4.99 -3.73
N LEU A 85 4.76 4.40 -4.12
CA LEU A 85 4.45 3.00 -3.81
C LEU A 85 5.44 2.04 -4.51
N ILE A 86 5.76 2.31 -5.77
CA ILE A 86 6.76 1.54 -6.53
C ILE A 86 8.13 1.62 -5.87
N SER A 87 8.58 2.81 -5.43
CA SER A 87 9.87 2.95 -4.75
C SER A 87 9.93 2.31 -3.36
N ASN A 88 8.78 2.05 -2.74
CA ASN A 88 8.68 1.30 -1.48
C ASN A 88 8.50 -0.22 -1.72
N ASN A 89 8.74 -0.70 -2.95
CA ASN A 89 8.51 -2.09 -3.34
C ASN A 89 7.10 -2.59 -2.97
N SER A 90 6.09 -1.71 -3.05
CA SER A 90 4.76 -2.01 -2.55
C SER A 90 3.97 -2.89 -3.51
N ILE A 91 3.35 -3.92 -2.95
CA ILE A 91 2.32 -4.73 -3.58
C ILE A 91 0.97 -4.27 -3.01
N MET A 92 0.12 -3.71 -3.87
CA MET A 92 -1.20 -3.26 -3.48
C MET A 92 -2.16 -4.45 -3.39
N ILE A 93 -2.84 -4.60 -2.26
CA ILE A 93 -3.90 -5.59 -2.05
C ILE A 93 -5.24 -4.90 -2.28
N PRO A 94 -5.92 -5.13 -3.42
CA PRO A 94 -7.25 -4.59 -3.63
C PRO A 94 -8.24 -5.31 -2.71
N HIS A 95 -9.02 -4.55 -1.95
CA HIS A 95 -10.10 -5.05 -1.12
C HIS A 95 -11.29 -4.08 -1.17
N ARG A 96 -12.36 -4.45 -0.46
CA ARG A 96 -13.49 -3.55 -0.23
C ARG A 96 -13.23 -2.75 1.03
#